data_AF-I4DKG4-F1
#
_entry.id   AF-I4DKG4-F1
#
_cell.length_a   1.000
_cell.length_b   1.000
_cell.length_c   1.000
_cell.angle_alpha   90.00
_cell.angle_beta   90.00
_cell.angle_gamma   90.00
#
_symmetry.space_group_name_H-M   'P 1'
#
loop_
_entity.id
_entity.type
_entity.pdbx_description
1 polymer ?
#
loop_
_entity_poly.entity_id
_entity_poly.type
_entity_poly.pdbx_seq_one_letter_code
_entity_poly.pdbx_strand_id
1 'polypeptide(L)'
;MSVIYHIVATCLGTPPEQFTLEFYNKEKAYNNFGPLSPQEFYNKHVRPLFNVDDKVCLVSDPRQSNPFGNLYTLQCLGNMVGGRQTAYNNQPIETLMKVVKDSIQGGEAVWFGCEVSKRFERKNGLEDLDAQDFKLVFNTEVQVGLNKADRLMYGDSCMTHAMVFTAVGTDEQGNPLKFRVENSYGDKEYDKGYLLLTTPWFKEFVFEVVVDKKFVPESVLEVFKQEAKVLPAWDPMGTLACPVCCKE
;
A
#
# COMPACT_ATOMS: atom_id res chain seq x y z
N MET A 1 18.38 24.98 -1.06
CA MET A 1 18.19 23.98 0.02
C MET A 1 18.15 24.59 1.42
N SER A 2 19.05 25.50 1.82
CA SER A 2 19.03 26.10 3.18
C SER A 2 17.69 26.75 3.58
N VAL A 3 17.03 27.49 2.67
CA VAL A 3 15.71 28.08 2.94
C VAL A 3 14.64 27.01 3.25
N ILE A 4 14.57 25.95 2.44
CA ILE A 4 13.64 24.84 2.64
C ILE A 4 13.92 24.15 3.98
N TYR A 5 15.19 23.86 4.27
CA TYR A 5 15.59 23.24 5.53
C TYR A 5 15.14 24.07 6.73
N HIS A 6 15.36 25.39 6.70
CA HIS A 6 14.95 26.27 7.78
C HIS A 6 13.44 26.23 8.01
N ILE A 7 12.62 26.34 6.95
CA ILE A 7 11.16 26.26 7.07
C ILE A 7 10.74 24.92 7.71
N VAL A 8 11.26 23.80 7.20
CA VAL A 8 10.89 22.46 7.69
C VAL A 8 11.35 22.25 9.13
N ALA A 9 12.59 22.61 9.46
CA ALA A 9 13.14 22.44 10.80
C ALA A 9 12.43 23.34 11.84
N THR A 10 11.96 24.52 11.44
CA THR A 10 11.13 25.37 12.31
C THR A 10 9.77 24.74 12.59
N CYS A 11 9.15 24.11 11.60
CA CYS A 11 7.82 23.50 11.75
C CYS A 11 7.86 22.13 12.46
N LEU A 12 8.88 21.30 12.19
CA LEU A 12 8.93 19.89 12.59
C LEU A 12 10.04 19.58 13.62
N GLY A 13 10.94 20.52 13.89
CA GLY A 13 12.16 20.29 14.67
C GLY A 13 13.33 19.82 13.81
N THR A 14 14.52 19.79 14.41
CA THR A 14 15.74 19.26 13.76
C THR A 14 15.87 17.76 14.05
N PRO A 15 15.98 16.89 13.02
CA PRO A 15 16.19 15.46 13.24
C PRO A 15 17.45 15.18 14.07
N PRO A 16 17.39 14.28 15.07
CA PRO A 16 18.53 14.00 15.93
C PRO A 16 19.62 13.23 15.17
N GLU A 17 20.88 13.63 15.35
CA GLU A 17 22.03 12.86 14.84
C GLU A 17 22.25 11.57 15.64
N GLN A 18 21.99 11.61 16.95
CA GLN A 18 22.03 10.47 17.87
C GLN A 18 20.90 10.57 18.89
N PHE A 19 20.45 9.41 19.38
CA PHE A 19 19.49 9.31 20.47
C PHE A 19 19.75 8.08 21.33
N THR A 20 19.13 8.07 22.52
CA THR A 20 18.99 6.89 23.35
C THR A 20 17.50 6.62 23.55
N LEU A 21 17.04 5.44 23.12
CA LEU A 21 15.67 4.98 23.35
C LEU A 21 15.64 4.17 24.64
N GLU A 22 15.01 4.70 25.68
CA GLU A 22 14.81 4.04 26.96
C GLU A 22 13.37 3.52 27.07
N PHE A 23 13.19 2.26 27.47
CA PHE A 23 11.86 1.65 27.55
C PHE A 23 11.81 0.51 28.58
N TYR A 24 10.60 0.17 29.00
CA TYR A 24 10.33 -1.04 29.78
C TYR A 24 9.72 -2.10 28.87
N ASN A 25 10.23 -3.33 28.93
CA ASN A 25 9.65 -4.44 28.19
C ASN A 25 8.39 -5.00 28.88
N LYS A 26 7.78 -6.04 28.31
CA LYS A 26 6.56 -6.67 28.85
C LYS A 26 6.76 -7.26 30.25
N GLU A 27 8.00 -7.64 30.57
CA GLU A 27 8.43 -8.14 31.88
C GLU A 27 8.71 -7.03 32.90
N LYS A 28 8.45 -5.76 32.54
CA LYS A 28 8.72 -4.55 33.34
C LYS A 28 10.22 -4.34 33.63
N ALA A 29 11.11 -4.95 32.84
CA ALA A 29 12.54 -4.70 32.94
C ALA A 29 12.93 -3.45 32.13
N TYR A 30 13.78 -2.61 32.72
CA TYR A 30 14.34 -1.44 32.04
C TYR A 30 15.34 -1.88 30.97
N ASN A 31 15.22 -1.29 29.79
CA ASN A 31 16.07 -1.51 28.63
C ASN A 31 16.41 -0.17 27.98
N ASN A 32 17.53 -0.12 27.26
CA ASN A 32 17.86 1.01 26.42
C ASN A 32 18.57 0.58 25.14
N PHE A 33 18.40 1.38 24.09
CA PHE A 33 19.19 1.34 22.87
C PHE A 33 19.82 2.71 22.66
N GLY A 34 21.12 2.85 22.89
CA GLY A 34 21.80 4.13 22.68
C GLY A 34 23.17 4.24 23.34
N PRO A 35 23.94 5.30 23.02
CA PRO A 35 23.64 6.27 21.96
C PRO A 35 23.84 5.66 20.56
N LEU A 36 22.88 5.89 19.66
CA LEU A 36 22.92 5.40 18.27
C LEU A 36 22.41 6.48 17.32
N SER A 37 22.96 6.52 16.11
CA SER A 37 22.31 7.24 15.01
C SER A 37 21.05 6.50 14.52
N PRO A 38 20.09 7.19 13.87
CA PRO A 38 18.93 6.53 13.25
C PRO A 38 19.30 5.41 12.26
N GLN A 39 20.42 5.57 11.52
CA GLN A 39 20.90 4.53 10.60
C GLN A 39 21.43 3.30 11.34
N GLU A 40 22.16 3.48 12.43
CA GLU A 40 22.61 2.35 13.25
C GLU A 40 21.45 1.64 13.93
N PHE A 41 20.46 2.40 14.42
CA PHE A 41 19.24 1.82 14.99
C PHE A 41 18.52 0.93 13.98
N TYR A 42 18.30 1.44 12.75
CA TYR A 42 17.72 0.65 11.67
C TYR A 42 18.54 -0.62 11.39
N ASN A 43 19.85 -0.48 11.15
CA ASN A 43 20.69 -1.62 10.77
C ASN A 43 20.83 -2.68 11.88
N LYS A 44 20.87 -2.28 13.15
CA LYS A 44 21.07 -3.20 14.29
C LYS A 44 19.77 -3.84 14.78
N HIS A 45 18.67 -3.08 14.83
CA HIS A 45 17.44 -3.51 15.51
C HIS A 45 16.25 -3.76 14.59
N VAL A 46 16.21 -3.14 13.40
CA VAL A 46 15.07 -3.27 12.47
C VAL A 46 15.40 -4.15 11.29
N ARG A 47 16.47 -3.85 10.54
CA ARG A 47 16.87 -4.54 9.31
C ARG A 47 16.98 -6.06 9.43
N PRO A 48 17.50 -6.65 10.53
CA PRO A 48 17.56 -8.12 10.68
C PRO A 48 16.18 -8.79 10.76
N LEU A 49 15.14 -8.02 11.13
CA LEU A 49 13.76 -8.49 11.25
C LEU A 49 12.88 -8.05 10.07
N PHE A 50 13.18 -6.87 9.52
CA PHE A 50 12.47 -6.25 8.40
C PHE A 50 13.44 -5.46 7.53
N ASN A 51 14.00 -6.12 6.52
CA ASN A 51 14.90 -5.50 5.55
C ASN A 51 14.08 -4.87 4.41
N VAL A 52 14.16 -3.56 4.23
CA VAL A 52 13.41 -2.85 3.18
C VAL A 52 13.92 -3.21 1.79
N ASP A 53 15.17 -3.66 1.68
CA ASP A 53 15.76 -4.09 0.41
C ASP A 53 15.20 -5.43 -0.08
N ASP A 54 14.58 -6.22 0.79
CA ASP A 54 13.96 -7.51 0.45
C ASP A 54 12.50 -7.36 0.04
N LYS A 55 11.95 -6.14 0.10
CA LYS A 55 10.57 -5.86 -0.28
C LYS A 55 10.49 -5.47 -1.75
N VAL A 56 9.44 -5.94 -2.42
CA VAL A 56 9.14 -5.67 -3.82
C VAL A 56 7.73 -5.14 -3.97
N CYS A 57 7.58 -4.19 -4.89
CA CYS A 57 6.31 -3.56 -5.21
C CYS A 57 5.66 -4.22 -6.41
N LEU A 58 4.49 -4.82 -6.21
CA LEU A 58 3.64 -5.32 -7.29
C LEU A 58 2.45 -4.40 -7.46
N VAL A 59 2.12 -4.06 -8.70
CA VAL A 59 0.93 -3.29 -9.04
C VAL A 59 0.00 -4.09 -9.93
N SER A 60 -1.28 -3.71 -9.98
CA SER A 60 -2.26 -4.22 -10.95
C SER A 60 -2.90 -3.07 -11.69
N ASP A 61 -2.30 -2.72 -12.82
CA ASP A 61 -2.81 -1.78 -13.80
C ASP A 61 -3.37 -2.54 -15.01
N PRO A 62 -4.70 -2.65 -15.16
CA PRO A 62 -5.33 -3.40 -16.24
C PRO A 62 -5.42 -2.63 -17.56
N ARG A 63 -4.87 -1.40 -17.66
CA ARG A 63 -4.89 -0.64 -18.92
C ARG A 63 -4.13 -1.39 -20.01
N GLN A 64 -4.73 -1.49 -21.19
CA GLN A 64 -4.15 -2.23 -22.32
C GLN A 64 -2.79 -1.65 -22.77
N SER A 65 -2.56 -0.35 -22.58
CA SER A 65 -1.28 0.30 -22.84
C SER A 65 -0.15 -0.20 -21.94
N ASN A 66 -0.50 -0.80 -20.79
CA ASN A 66 0.41 -1.21 -19.74
C ASN A 66 0.28 -2.73 -19.50
N PRO A 67 0.64 -3.59 -20.48
CA PRO A 67 0.50 -5.03 -20.34
C PRO A 67 1.22 -5.57 -19.09
N PHE A 68 0.58 -6.56 -18.44
CA PHE A 68 1.17 -7.32 -17.33
C PHE A 68 2.50 -7.99 -17.71
N GLY A 69 3.32 -8.30 -16.71
CA GLY A 69 4.65 -8.89 -16.88
C GLY A 69 5.73 -7.92 -17.32
N ASN A 70 5.47 -6.61 -17.26
CA ASN A 70 6.42 -5.56 -17.58
C ASN A 70 6.72 -4.69 -16.35
N LEU A 71 7.92 -4.12 -16.34
CA LEU A 71 8.35 -3.15 -15.34
C LEU A 71 8.03 -1.72 -15.81
N TYR A 72 7.48 -0.91 -14.92
CA TYR A 72 7.16 0.49 -15.17
C TYR A 72 7.82 1.40 -14.12
N THR A 73 8.08 2.63 -14.52
CA THR A 73 8.44 3.74 -13.64
C THR A 73 7.71 4.99 -14.11
N LEU A 74 7.70 6.05 -13.32
CA LEU A 74 7.05 7.30 -13.70
C LEU A 74 8.06 8.42 -13.81
N GLN A 75 7.88 9.26 -14.83
CA GLN A 75 8.66 10.47 -14.98
C GLN A 75 8.47 11.37 -13.74
N CYS A 76 9.56 11.91 -13.21
CA CYS A 76 9.56 12.81 -12.05
C CYS A 76 9.03 12.21 -10.73
N LEU A 77 8.67 10.92 -10.67
CA LEU A 77 8.26 10.29 -9.42
C LEU A 77 9.49 9.80 -8.64
N GLY A 78 9.83 10.55 -7.60
CA GLY A 78 10.93 10.22 -6.69
C GLY A 78 11.14 11.33 -5.66
N ASN A 79 11.82 11.02 -4.58
CA ASN A 79 12.06 11.95 -3.47
C ASN A 79 13.55 12.20 -3.19
N MET A 80 14.46 11.54 -3.91
CA MET A 80 15.91 11.64 -3.69
C MET A 80 16.67 11.64 -5.02
N VAL A 81 17.47 12.68 -5.26
CA VAL A 81 18.35 12.76 -6.43
C VAL A 81 19.38 11.63 -6.38
N GLY A 82 19.45 10.82 -7.44
CA GLY A 82 20.34 9.66 -7.49
C GLY A 82 19.90 8.47 -6.63
N GLY A 83 18.70 8.54 -6.02
CA GLY A 83 18.11 7.44 -5.27
C GLY A 83 17.61 6.30 -6.15
N ARG A 84 17.08 5.26 -5.51
CA ARG A 84 16.39 4.16 -6.20
C ARG A 84 15.16 4.71 -6.93
N GLN A 85 14.99 4.30 -8.18
CA GLN A 85 13.79 4.65 -8.95
C GLN A 85 12.59 3.85 -8.44
N THR A 86 11.41 4.48 -8.46
CA THR A 86 10.15 3.76 -8.25
C THR A 86 9.99 2.72 -9.35
N ALA A 87 9.74 1.47 -8.96
CA ALA A 87 9.67 0.34 -9.87
C ALA A 87 8.38 -0.45 -9.64
N TYR A 88 7.49 -0.40 -10.62
CA TYR A 88 6.18 -1.04 -10.59
C TYR A 88 6.18 -2.28 -11.47
N ASN A 89 6.14 -3.44 -10.83
CA ASN A 89 6.01 -4.72 -11.49
C ASN A 89 4.51 -5.01 -11.71
N ASN A 90 4.03 -4.82 -12.94
CA ASN A 90 2.61 -4.92 -13.23
C ASN A 90 2.17 -6.39 -13.40
N GLN A 91 1.21 -6.83 -12.60
CA GLN A 91 0.74 -8.21 -12.53
C GLN A 91 -0.78 -8.29 -12.46
N PRO A 92 -1.40 -9.42 -12.87
CA PRO A 92 -2.83 -9.65 -12.65
C PRO A 92 -3.19 -9.55 -11.17
N ILE A 93 -4.36 -9.01 -10.85
CA ILE A 93 -4.81 -8.77 -9.48
C ILE A 93 -4.84 -10.05 -8.62
N GLU A 94 -5.09 -11.20 -9.25
CA GLU A 94 -5.03 -12.51 -8.61
C GLU A 94 -3.63 -12.84 -8.07
N THR A 95 -2.57 -12.40 -8.76
CA THR A 95 -1.19 -12.55 -8.30
C THR A 95 -0.96 -11.74 -7.03
N LEU A 96 -1.45 -10.50 -6.99
CA LEU A 96 -1.35 -9.64 -5.81
C LEU A 96 -2.08 -10.26 -4.61
N MET A 97 -3.33 -10.71 -4.80
CA MET A 97 -4.09 -11.38 -3.72
C MET A 97 -3.38 -12.63 -3.20
N LYS A 98 -2.78 -13.43 -4.10
CA LYS A 98 -2.04 -14.63 -3.72
C LYS A 98 -0.82 -14.29 -2.85
N VAL A 99 0.02 -13.35 -3.28
CA VAL A 99 1.22 -12.99 -2.51
C VAL A 99 0.87 -12.31 -1.17
N VAL A 100 -0.25 -11.58 -1.11
CA VAL A 100 -0.77 -11.04 0.16
C VAL A 100 -1.15 -12.17 1.11
N LYS A 101 -1.92 -13.15 0.63
CA LYS A 101 -2.28 -14.34 1.43
C LYS A 101 -1.03 -15.07 1.91
N ASP A 102 -0.09 -15.34 1.02
CA ASP A 102 1.14 -16.09 1.33
C ASP A 102 2.01 -15.33 2.35
N SER A 103 2.10 -13.99 2.25
CA SER A 103 2.79 -13.15 3.23
C SER A 103 2.15 -13.18 4.61
N ILE A 104 0.83 -13.04 4.68
CA ILE A 104 0.08 -13.10 5.95
C ILE A 104 0.22 -14.48 6.60
N GLN A 105 0.15 -15.56 5.80
CA GLN A 105 0.40 -16.92 6.29
C GLN A 105 1.84 -17.12 6.77
N GLY A 106 2.80 -16.42 6.15
CA GLY A 106 4.19 -16.34 6.59
C GLY A 106 4.44 -15.43 7.79
N GLY A 107 3.40 -14.83 8.37
CA GLY A 107 3.49 -13.99 9.57
C GLY A 107 3.92 -12.54 9.30
N GLU A 108 3.85 -12.06 8.06
CA GLU A 108 4.23 -10.69 7.70
C GLU A 108 3.04 -9.91 7.11
N ALA A 109 2.70 -8.79 7.76
CA ALA A 109 1.68 -7.87 7.31
C ALA A 109 2.08 -7.16 6.01
N VAL A 110 1.10 -6.75 5.20
CA VAL A 110 1.34 -6.26 3.84
C VAL A 110 0.87 -4.83 3.69
N TRP A 111 1.79 -3.93 3.38
CA TRP A 111 1.44 -2.58 2.95
C TRP A 111 0.78 -2.64 1.58
N PHE A 112 -0.29 -1.87 1.38
CA PHE A 112 -0.97 -1.77 0.10
C PHE A 112 -1.53 -0.38 -0.15
N GLY A 113 -1.72 -0.06 -1.43
CA GLY A 113 -2.34 1.16 -1.91
C GLY A 113 -3.64 0.88 -2.65
N CYS A 114 -4.67 1.67 -2.35
CA CYS A 114 -6.03 1.48 -2.85
C CYS A 114 -6.78 2.81 -3.04
N GLU A 115 -8.02 2.72 -3.54
CA GLU A 115 -8.98 3.82 -3.53
C GLU A 115 -10.02 3.67 -2.41
N VAL A 116 -9.66 4.11 -1.20
CA VAL A 116 -10.45 3.88 0.05
C VAL A 116 -11.85 4.53 0.05
N SER A 117 -12.06 5.58 -0.74
CA SER A 117 -13.33 6.32 -0.73
C SER A 117 -14.47 5.63 -1.49
N LYS A 118 -14.16 4.64 -2.33
CA LYS A 118 -15.17 3.94 -3.15
C LYS A 118 -15.76 2.76 -2.41
N ARG A 119 -17.08 2.57 -2.54
CA ARG A 119 -17.82 1.42 -1.98
C ARG A 119 -17.43 1.12 -0.52
N PHE A 120 -17.40 2.18 0.29
CA PHE A 120 -17.01 2.13 1.69
C PHE A 120 -18.19 2.48 2.60
N GLU A 121 -18.64 1.50 3.40
CA GLU A 121 -19.60 1.70 4.47
C GLU A 121 -18.86 2.13 5.75
N ARG A 122 -18.90 3.45 5.99
CA ARG A 122 -18.11 4.10 7.03
C ARG A 122 -18.58 3.81 8.45
N LYS A 123 -19.83 3.39 8.69
CA LYS A 123 -20.30 3.18 10.07
C LYS A 123 -19.60 1.99 10.71
N ASN A 124 -19.43 0.90 9.95
CA ASN A 124 -18.89 -0.36 10.46
C ASN A 124 -17.52 -0.71 9.87
N GLY A 125 -16.97 0.11 8.97
CA GLY A 125 -15.63 -0.10 8.44
C GLY A 125 -15.59 -1.17 7.35
N LEU A 126 -16.62 -1.24 6.50
CA LEU A 126 -16.77 -2.30 5.50
C LEU A 126 -16.50 -1.78 4.09
N GLU A 127 -15.46 -2.32 3.47
CA GLU A 127 -15.12 -2.11 2.06
C GLU A 127 -15.68 -3.28 1.26
N ASP A 128 -16.90 -3.08 0.75
CA ASP A 128 -17.68 -4.12 0.07
C ASP A 128 -18.53 -3.49 -1.04
N LEU A 129 -18.52 -4.12 -2.22
CA LEU A 129 -19.31 -3.67 -3.36
C LEU A 129 -20.81 -3.73 -3.05
N ASP A 130 -21.24 -4.69 -2.23
CA ASP A 130 -22.65 -4.95 -1.93
C ASP A 130 -23.13 -4.29 -0.62
N ALA A 131 -22.28 -3.50 0.06
CA ALA A 131 -22.70 -2.82 1.29
C ALA A 131 -23.82 -1.78 1.07
N GLN A 132 -23.99 -1.32 -0.17
CA GLN A 132 -24.98 -0.32 -0.57
C GLN A 132 -25.66 -0.77 -1.87
N ASP A 133 -26.99 -0.92 -1.86
CA ASP A 133 -27.77 -1.35 -3.02
C ASP A 133 -28.14 -0.18 -3.94
N PHE A 134 -27.15 0.35 -4.67
CA PHE A 134 -27.36 1.46 -5.61
C PHE A 134 -28.28 1.09 -6.77
N LYS A 135 -28.29 -0.17 -7.20
CA LYS A 135 -29.18 -0.66 -8.25
C LYS A 135 -30.64 -0.56 -7.82
N LEU A 136 -30.97 -0.96 -6.60
CA LEU A 136 -32.33 -0.85 -6.08
C LEU A 136 -32.80 0.61 -6.02
N VAL A 137 -31.91 1.53 -5.61
CA VAL A 137 -32.27 2.95 -5.42
C VAL A 137 -32.33 3.71 -6.75
N PHE A 138 -31.35 3.50 -7.64
CA PHE A 138 -31.14 4.35 -8.82
C PHE A 138 -31.30 3.61 -10.15
N ASN A 139 -31.56 2.30 -10.13
CA ASN A 139 -31.61 1.45 -11.32
C ASN A 139 -30.34 1.52 -12.18
N THR A 140 -29.18 1.75 -11.54
CA THR A 140 -27.87 1.83 -12.19
C THR A 140 -26.74 1.49 -11.21
N GLU A 141 -25.55 1.25 -11.73
CA GLU A 141 -24.33 1.08 -10.94
C GLU A 141 -23.63 2.41 -10.67
N VAL A 142 -23.02 2.51 -9.49
CA VAL A 142 -22.26 3.68 -9.03
C VAL A 142 -20.81 3.26 -8.76
N GLN A 143 -19.81 4.00 -9.23
CA GLN A 143 -18.37 3.72 -9.04
C GLN A 143 -17.82 2.42 -9.69
N VAL A 144 -18.69 1.52 -10.18
CA VAL A 144 -18.30 0.28 -10.89
C VAL A 144 -19.04 0.09 -12.22
N GLY A 145 -19.64 1.17 -12.76
CA GLY A 145 -20.27 1.15 -14.09
C GLY A 145 -19.25 1.07 -15.24
N LEU A 146 -18.03 1.54 -15.00
CA LEU A 146 -16.87 1.34 -15.87
C LEU A 146 -15.98 0.24 -15.28
N ASN A 147 -15.31 -0.51 -16.15
CA ASN A 147 -14.27 -1.43 -15.70
C ASN A 147 -13.08 -0.64 -15.14
N LYS A 148 -12.23 -1.32 -14.36
CA LYS A 148 -11.09 -0.69 -13.67
C LYS A 148 -10.12 0.04 -14.60
N ALA A 149 -9.87 -0.47 -15.81
CA ALA A 149 -8.98 0.18 -16.77
C ALA A 149 -9.56 1.51 -17.25
N ASP A 150 -10.85 1.54 -17.58
CA ASP A 150 -11.54 2.75 -17.99
C ASP A 150 -11.61 3.76 -16.85
N ARG A 151 -11.87 3.31 -15.60
CA ARG A 151 -11.86 4.23 -14.44
C ARG A 151 -10.51 4.92 -14.24
N LEU A 152 -9.39 4.22 -14.45
CA LEU A 152 -8.04 4.80 -14.44
C LEU A 152 -7.85 5.81 -15.58
N MET A 153 -8.30 5.46 -16.80
CA MET A 153 -8.12 6.30 -18.00
C MET A 153 -8.95 7.58 -17.97
N TYR A 154 -10.18 7.51 -17.46
CA TYR A 154 -11.12 8.64 -17.41
C TYR A 154 -11.05 9.44 -16.11
N GLY A 155 -10.14 9.08 -15.19
CA GLY A 155 -9.93 9.80 -13.93
C GLY A 155 -11.05 9.60 -12.89
N ASP A 156 -11.83 8.52 -13.00
CA ASP A 156 -12.84 8.16 -12.00
C ASP A 156 -12.24 7.41 -10.80
N SER A 157 -11.09 6.75 -11.01
CA SER A 157 -10.42 5.95 -9.99
C SER A 157 -8.90 6.08 -10.08
N CYS A 158 -8.24 6.20 -8.93
CA CYS A 158 -6.79 6.12 -8.79
C CYS A 158 -6.45 5.72 -7.34
N MET A 159 -5.17 5.46 -7.08
CA MET A 159 -4.71 5.13 -5.74
C MET A 159 -4.69 6.38 -4.86
N THR A 160 -5.50 6.40 -3.79
CA THR A 160 -5.75 7.56 -2.94
C THR A 160 -5.36 7.35 -1.49
N HIS A 161 -5.09 6.13 -1.05
CA HIS A 161 -4.72 5.87 0.34
C HIS A 161 -3.87 4.61 0.47
N ALA A 162 -3.09 4.54 1.55
CA ALA A 162 -2.28 3.39 1.87
C ALA A 162 -2.63 2.85 3.25
N MET A 163 -2.74 1.52 3.37
CA MET A 163 -3.12 0.82 4.59
C MET A 163 -2.32 -0.48 4.72
N VAL A 164 -2.62 -1.30 5.74
CA VAL A 164 -1.88 -2.53 6.02
C VAL A 164 -2.82 -3.73 6.15
N PHE A 165 -2.65 -4.76 5.34
CA PHE A 165 -3.31 -6.05 5.55
C PHE A 165 -2.68 -6.81 6.71
N THR A 166 -3.51 -7.28 7.63
CA THR A 166 -3.08 -7.96 8.87
C THR A 166 -3.68 -9.36 9.04
N ALA A 167 -4.75 -9.69 8.32
CA ALA A 167 -5.28 -11.05 8.27
C ALA A 167 -6.04 -11.31 6.94
N VAL A 168 -6.19 -12.58 6.59
CA VAL A 168 -6.99 -13.05 5.46
C VAL A 168 -7.95 -14.14 5.95
N GLY A 169 -9.23 -14.00 5.63
CA GLY A 169 -10.25 -15.03 5.82
C GLY A 169 -10.46 -15.78 4.52
N THR A 170 -10.43 -17.12 4.57
CA THR A 170 -10.57 -17.99 3.39
C THR A 170 -11.80 -18.88 3.47
N ASP A 171 -12.24 -19.41 2.33
CA ASP A 171 -13.15 -20.55 2.28
C ASP A 171 -12.45 -21.86 2.68
N GLU A 172 -13.20 -22.97 2.66
CA GLU A 172 -12.69 -24.31 2.99
C GLU A 172 -11.61 -24.81 2.02
N GLN A 173 -11.58 -24.26 0.80
CA GLN A 173 -10.60 -24.58 -0.24
C GLN A 173 -9.35 -23.68 -0.15
N GLY A 174 -9.35 -22.71 0.78
CA GLY A 174 -8.26 -21.77 1.00
C GLY A 174 -8.27 -20.56 0.06
N ASN A 175 -9.36 -20.29 -0.67
CA ASN A 175 -9.48 -19.08 -1.48
C ASN A 175 -9.79 -17.87 -0.59
N PRO A 176 -9.13 -16.70 -0.79
CA PRO A 176 -9.44 -15.49 -0.04
C PRO A 176 -10.88 -15.02 -0.26
N LEU A 177 -11.60 -14.76 0.83
CA LEU A 177 -12.94 -14.17 0.82
C LEU A 177 -12.94 -12.72 1.28
N LYS A 178 -12.11 -12.42 2.29
CA LYS A 178 -12.04 -11.11 2.94
C LYS A 178 -10.70 -10.90 3.64
N PHE A 179 -10.35 -9.65 3.86
CA PHE A 179 -9.09 -9.22 4.45
C PHE A 179 -9.37 -8.28 5.62
N ARG A 180 -8.56 -8.40 6.67
CA ARG A 180 -8.53 -7.45 7.78
C ARG A 180 -7.48 -6.39 7.48
N VAL A 181 -7.87 -5.13 7.57
CA VAL A 181 -7.02 -3.98 7.25
C VAL A 181 -6.83 -3.15 8.51
N GLU A 182 -5.58 -2.82 8.84
CA GLU A 182 -5.24 -1.79 9.82
C GLU A 182 -5.17 -0.44 9.10
N ASN A 183 -5.98 0.51 9.54
CA ASN A 183 -5.98 1.89 9.04
C ASN A 183 -5.30 2.83 10.05
N SER A 184 -4.99 4.06 9.61
CA SER A 184 -4.25 5.06 10.38
C SER A 184 -5.10 6.25 10.84
N TYR A 185 -6.42 6.12 10.90
CA TYR A 185 -7.35 7.17 11.35
C TYR A 185 -7.64 7.16 12.86
N GLY A 186 -6.90 6.35 13.62
CA GLY A 186 -7.06 6.20 15.07
C GLY A 186 -7.93 5.00 15.45
N ASP A 187 -8.11 4.79 16.76
CA ASP A 187 -8.74 3.60 17.34
C ASP A 187 -10.20 3.81 17.75
N LYS A 188 -10.77 4.98 17.44
CA LYS A 188 -12.12 5.37 17.86
C LYS A 188 -13.22 4.91 16.91
N GLU A 189 -12.88 4.67 15.65
CA GLU A 189 -13.82 4.29 14.60
C GLU A 189 -13.74 2.79 14.32
N TYR A 190 -14.81 2.25 13.71
CA TYR A 190 -14.89 0.87 13.22
C TYR A 190 -14.66 -0.18 14.34
N ASP A 191 -13.86 -1.21 14.08
CA ASP A 191 -13.33 -2.12 15.11
C ASP A 191 -11.92 -1.68 15.52
N LYS A 192 -11.83 -0.66 16.39
CA LYS A 192 -10.56 -0.11 16.89
C LYS A 192 -9.60 0.31 15.77
N GLY A 193 -10.13 0.97 14.74
CA GLY A 193 -9.36 1.42 13.57
C GLY A 193 -9.16 0.37 12.48
N TYR A 194 -9.69 -0.86 12.65
CA TYR A 194 -9.62 -1.89 11.62
C TYR A 194 -10.83 -1.88 10.69
N LEU A 195 -10.56 -2.18 9.41
CA LEU A 195 -11.57 -2.34 8.36
C LEU A 195 -11.66 -3.81 7.93
N LEU A 196 -12.78 -4.16 7.30
CA LEU A 196 -13.00 -5.42 6.62
C LEU A 196 -13.18 -5.17 5.12
N LEU A 197 -12.30 -5.76 4.32
CA LEU A 197 -12.26 -5.61 2.87
C LEU A 197 -12.65 -6.93 2.20
N THR A 198 -13.62 -6.93 1.29
CA THR A 198 -14.03 -8.14 0.56
C THR A 198 -13.17 -8.40 -0.68
N THR A 199 -13.02 -9.66 -1.09
CA THR A 199 -12.28 -10.01 -2.31
C THR A 199 -12.79 -9.27 -3.57
N PRO A 200 -14.10 -9.09 -3.81
CA PRO A 200 -14.59 -8.24 -4.90
C PRO A 200 -14.08 -6.80 -4.81
N TRP A 201 -14.09 -6.19 -3.62
CA TRP A 201 -13.56 -4.84 -3.42
C TRP A 201 -12.05 -4.78 -3.71
N PHE A 202 -11.28 -5.78 -3.23
CA PHE A 202 -9.85 -5.90 -3.54
C PHE A 202 -9.61 -5.78 -5.05
N LYS A 203 -10.38 -6.56 -5.82
CA LYS A 203 -10.22 -6.62 -7.28
C LYS A 203 -10.43 -5.28 -7.95
N GLU A 204 -11.43 -4.53 -7.50
CA GLU A 204 -11.83 -3.27 -8.10
C GLU A 204 -10.93 -2.09 -7.70
N PHE A 205 -10.47 -2.03 -6.44
CA PHE A 205 -9.93 -0.80 -5.85
C PHE A 205 -8.54 -0.93 -5.20
N VAL A 206 -7.93 -2.12 -5.12
CA VAL A 206 -6.51 -2.26 -4.74
C VAL A 206 -5.62 -2.17 -5.97
N PHE A 207 -4.58 -1.34 -5.92
CA PHE A 207 -3.68 -1.10 -7.06
C PHE A 207 -2.26 -1.57 -6.82
N GLU A 208 -1.80 -1.56 -5.57
CA GLU A 208 -0.40 -1.77 -5.22
C GLU A 208 -0.29 -2.60 -3.94
N VAL A 209 0.66 -3.54 -3.88
CA VAL A 209 1.05 -4.27 -2.66
C VAL A 209 2.56 -4.36 -2.57
N VAL A 210 3.09 -4.31 -1.34
CA VAL A 210 4.52 -4.46 -1.06
C VAL A 210 4.74 -5.68 -0.18
N VAL A 211 5.42 -6.68 -0.72
CA VAL A 211 5.66 -7.98 -0.07
C VAL A 211 7.14 -8.35 -0.10
N ASP A 212 7.54 -9.26 0.78
CA ASP A 212 8.88 -9.85 0.73
C ASP A 212 9.06 -10.70 -0.53
N LYS A 213 10.23 -10.59 -1.18
CA LYS A 213 10.60 -11.37 -2.38
C LYS A 213 10.39 -12.88 -2.18
N LYS A 214 10.57 -13.40 -0.96
CA LYS A 214 10.42 -14.84 -0.68
C LYS A 214 9.01 -15.39 -0.92
N PHE A 215 7.99 -14.53 -0.95
CA PHE A 215 6.60 -14.91 -1.25
C PHE A 215 6.24 -14.76 -2.73
N VAL A 216 7.14 -14.19 -3.55
CA VAL A 216 6.87 -13.88 -4.94
C VAL A 216 7.49 -14.96 -5.84
N PRO A 217 6.74 -15.53 -6.80
CA PRO A 217 7.30 -16.49 -7.74
C PRO A 217 8.48 -15.92 -8.55
N GLU A 218 9.48 -16.74 -8.84
CA GLU A 218 10.68 -16.32 -9.58
C GLU A 218 10.32 -15.68 -10.93
N SER A 219 9.33 -16.22 -11.65
CA SER A 219 8.87 -15.66 -12.93
C SER A 219 8.36 -14.22 -12.82
N VAL A 220 7.82 -13.83 -11.66
CA VAL A 220 7.41 -12.45 -11.38
C VAL A 220 8.62 -11.61 -10.97
N LEU A 221 9.57 -12.16 -10.22
CA LEU A 221 10.79 -11.46 -9.81
C LEU A 221 11.70 -11.10 -11.00
N GLU A 222 11.75 -11.94 -12.03
CA GLU A 222 12.51 -11.68 -13.27
C GLU A 222 12.10 -10.37 -13.96
N VAL A 223 10.87 -9.89 -13.75
CA VAL A 223 10.39 -8.60 -14.30
C VAL A 223 11.22 -7.42 -13.78
N PHE A 224 11.74 -7.49 -12.55
CA PHE A 224 12.59 -6.43 -11.99
C PHE A 224 13.96 -6.30 -12.68
N LYS A 225 14.36 -7.25 -13.52
CA LYS A 225 15.59 -7.18 -14.32
C LYS A 225 15.40 -6.47 -15.66
N GLN A 226 14.16 -6.19 -16.05
CA GLN A 226 13.84 -5.49 -17.29
C GLN A 226 14.19 -4.00 -17.18
N GLU A 227 14.37 -3.35 -18.32
CA GLU A 227 14.38 -1.88 -18.38
C GLU A 227 12.94 -1.37 -18.16
N ALA A 228 12.77 -0.48 -17.19
CA ALA A 228 11.46 0.04 -16.83
C ALA A 228 10.91 0.97 -17.93
N LYS A 229 9.67 0.73 -18.36
CA LYS A 229 8.95 1.65 -19.24
C LYS A 229 8.57 2.90 -18.47
N VAL A 230 8.93 4.07 -19.00
CA VAL A 230 8.65 5.35 -18.36
C VAL A 230 7.25 5.82 -18.73
N LEU A 231 6.36 5.89 -17.75
CA LEU A 231 5.04 6.50 -17.87
C LEU A 231 5.14 8.03 -17.64
N PRO A 232 4.18 8.82 -18.17
CA PRO A 232 4.13 10.25 -17.93
C PRO A 232 4.01 10.62 -16.45
N ALA A 233 4.48 11.82 -16.08
CA ALA A 233 4.48 12.27 -14.69
C ALA A 233 3.08 12.39 -14.05
N TRP A 234 2.04 12.52 -14.87
CA TRP A 234 0.64 12.65 -14.45
C TRP A 234 -0.13 11.33 -14.54
N ASP A 235 0.55 10.21 -14.77
CA ASP A 235 -0.10 8.90 -14.85
C ASP A 235 -0.76 8.53 -13.51
N PRO A 236 -2.00 7.97 -13.52
CA PRO A 236 -2.76 7.68 -12.29
C PRO A 236 -2.10 6.62 -11.38
N MET A 237 -1.13 5.86 -11.88
CA MET A 237 -0.35 4.93 -11.03
C MET A 237 0.70 5.64 -10.17
N GLY A 238 0.91 6.95 -10.37
CA GLY A 238 1.87 7.74 -9.59
C GLY A 238 1.34 8.30 -8.29
N THR A 239 0.06 8.13 -8.01
CA THR A 239 -0.60 8.76 -6.87
C THR A 239 -0.53 7.88 -5.63
N LEU A 240 -0.04 8.41 -4.52
CA LEU A 240 -0.30 7.91 -3.17
C LEU A 240 -0.82 9.08 -2.36
N ALA A 241 -1.98 8.93 -1.71
CA ALA A 241 -2.61 10.02 -0.96
C ALA A 241 -2.95 11.27 -1.81
N CYS A 242 -3.69 11.09 -2.92
CA CYS A 242 -4.07 12.20 -3.80
C CYS A 242 -4.83 13.30 -3.02
N PRO A 243 -4.24 14.50 -2.83
CA PRO A 243 -4.80 15.54 -1.96
C PRO A 243 -6.09 16.17 -2.51
N VAL A 244 -6.38 15.96 -3.80
CA VAL A 244 -7.62 16.41 -4.44
C VAL A 244 -8.77 15.43 -4.17
N CYS A 245 -8.45 14.13 -4.06
CA CYS A 245 -9.41 13.06 -3.75
C CYS A 245 -9.68 12.92 -2.24
N CYS A 246 -8.79 13.42 -1.37
CA CYS A 246 -8.98 13.41 0.09
C CYS A 246 -9.98 14.48 0.60
N LYS A 247 -10.63 15.25 -0.28
CA LYS A 247 -11.69 16.19 0.08
C LYS A 247 -13.07 15.53 -0.06
N GLU A 248 -13.32 14.47 0.69
CA GLU A 248 -14.67 13.93 0.94
C GLU A 248 -14.88 13.61 2.41
#